data_AF-A0A356W870-F1
#
_entry.id   AF-A0A356W870-F1
#
_cell.length_a   1.000
_cell.length_b   1.000
_cell.length_c   1.000
_cell.angle_alpha   90.00
_cell.angle_beta   90.00
_cell.angle_gamma   90.00
#
_symmetry.space_group_name_H-M   'P 1'
#
loop_
_entity.id
_entity.type
_entity.pdbx_description
1 polymer ?
#
loop_
_entity_poly.entity_id
_entity_poly.type
_entity_poly.pdbx_seq_one_letter_code
_entity_poly.pdbx_strand_id
1 'polypeptide(L)' 'MTQVKICGLTDPDLVRHAAQSGADWIGFVFAEASPRFVTEPAAASLLMQVGPA' A
#
# COMPACT_ATOMS: atom_id res chain seq x y z
N MET A 1 17.97 -7.71 11.32
CA MET A 1 16.73 -6.92 11.50
C MET A 1 15.63 -7.55 10.68
N THR A 2 14.39 -7.47 11.14
CA THR A 2 13.22 -8.03 10.45
C THR A 2 12.60 -6.95 9.58
N GLN A 3 12.30 -7.26 8.31
CA GLN A 3 11.57 -6.37 7.41
C GLN A 3 10.10 -6.73 7.37
N VAL A 4 9.23 -5.73 7.28
CA VAL A 4 7.78 -5.85 7.39
C VAL A 4 7.11 -5.26 6.16
N LYS A 5 6.25 -6.07 5.53
CA LYS A 5 5.39 -5.66 4.41
C LYS A 5 3.93 -5.67 4.85
N ILE A 6 3.20 -4.59 4.56
CA ILE A 6 1.74 -4.53 4.68
C ILE A 6 1.12 -4.66 3.28
N CYS A 7 0.29 -5.68 3.06
CA CYS A 7 -0.16 -6.08 1.73
C CYS A 7 -1.67 -5.91 1.52
N GLY A 8 -2.06 -5.50 0.31
CA GLY A 8 -3.44 -5.39 -0.14
C GLY A 8 -4.18 -4.19 0.46
N LEU A 9 -3.48 -3.08 0.65
CA LEU A 9 -4.10 -1.84 1.10
C LEU A 9 -4.85 -1.18 -0.07
N THR A 10 -6.07 -0.75 0.20
CA THR A 10 -6.94 -0.05 -0.76
C THR A 10 -7.42 1.30 -0.23
N ASP A 11 -7.09 1.62 1.02
CA ASP A 11 -7.51 2.82 1.73
C ASP A 11 -6.30 3.76 1.90
N PRO A 12 -6.39 5.03 1.46
CA PRO A 12 -5.30 6.00 1.57
C PRO A 12 -4.85 6.26 3.01
N ASP A 13 -5.77 6.23 3.99
CA ASP A 13 -5.44 6.47 5.40
C ASP A 13 -4.66 5.29 5.99
N LEU A 14 -5.01 4.06 5.60
CA LEU A 14 -4.24 2.87 5.99
C LEU A 14 -2.87 2.83 5.33
N VAL A 15 -2.74 3.29 4.09
CA VAL A 15 -1.44 3.42 3.40
C VAL A 15 -0.54 4.40 4.16
N ARG A 16 -1.06 5.59 4.50
CA ARG A 16 -0.34 6.58 5.29
C ARG A 16 0.05 6.03 6.67
N HIS A 17 -0.89 5.37 7.34
CA HIS A 17 -0.67 4.81 8.67
C HIS A 17 0.39 3.70 8.67
N ALA A 18 0.36 2.79 7.68
CA ALA A 18 1.34 1.72 7.54
C ALA A 18 2.75 2.28 7.34
N ALA A 19 2.90 3.29 6.49
CA ALA A 19 4.17 3.99 6.28
C ALA A 19 4.67 4.67 7.57
N GLN A 20 3.82 5.44 8.23
CA GLN A 20 4.17 6.15 9.48
C GLN A 20 4.51 5.19 10.62
N SER A 21 3.98 3.96 10.58
CA SER A 21 4.24 2.91 11.57
C SER A 21 5.56 2.16 11.31
N GLY A 22 6.30 2.49 10.25
CA GLY A 22 7.59 1.89 9.94
C GLY A 22 7.53 0.61 9.12
N ALA A 23 6.46 0.39 8.32
CA ALA A 23 6.47 -0.67 7.33
C ALA A 23 7.55 -0.42 6.27
N ASP A 24 8.42 -1.40 6.02
CA ASP A 24 9.43 -1.32 4.97
C ASP A 24 8.81 -1.32 3.57
N TRP A 25 7.66 -1.98 3.40
CA TRP A 25 6.95 -2.05 2.12
C TRP A 25 5.43 -2.00 2.25
N ILE A 26 4.82 -1.38 1.24
CA ILE A 26 3.38 -1.40 1.00
C ILE A 26 3.10 -2.15 -0.30
N GLY A 27 2.15 -3.08 -0.27
CA GLY A 27 1.78 -3.91 -1.41
C GLY A 27 0.35 -3.67 -1.87
N PHE A 28 0.16 -3.69 -3.20
CA PHE A 28 -1.14 -3.64 -3.86
C PHE A 28 -1.42 -4.96 -4.58
N VAL A 29 -2.69 -5.31 -4.74
CA VAL A 29 -3.09 -6.54 -5.42
C VAL A 29 -3.66 -6.20 -6.80
N PHE A 30 -3.05 -6.75 -7.85
CA PHE A 30 -3.47 -6.57 -9.25
C PHE A 30 -4.24 -7.77 -9.82
N ALA A 31 -4.63 -8.72 -8.97
CA ALA A 31 -5.49 -9.84 -9.38
C ALA A 31 -6.97 -9.44 -9.27
N GLU A 32 -7.68 -9.39 -10.41
CA GLU A 32 -9.08 -8.92 -10.50
C GLU A 32 -10.06 -9.69 -9.60
N ALA A 33 -9.79 -10.98 -9.34
CA ALA A 33 -10.64 -11.81 -8.47
C ALA A 33 -10.52 -11.45 -6.96
N SER A 34 -9.52 -10.65 -6.58
CA SER A 34 -9.30 -10.27 -5.18
C SER A 34 -10.26 -9.14 -4.77
N PRO A 35 -10.86 -9.18 -3.57
CA PRO A 35 -11.61 -8.04 -3.05
C PRO A 35 -10.72 -6.83 -2.74
N ARG A 36 -9.39 -7.02 -2.75
CA ARG A 36 -8.37 -5.98 -2.55
C ARG A 36 -7.74 -5.52 -3.87
N PHE A 37 -8.37 -5.85 -5.00
CA PHE A 37 -7.91 -5.43 -6.32
C PHE A 37 -7.89 -3.91 -6.44
N VAL A 38 -6.79 -3.38 -6.98
CA VAL A 38 -6.67 -1.99 -7.43
C VAL A 38 -6.03 -1.98 -8.81
N THR A 39 -6.27 -0.92 -9.59
CA THR A 39 -5.55 -0.71 -10.85
C THR A 39 -4.19 -0.08 -10.60
N GLU A 40 -3.26 -0.14 -11.57
CA GLU A 40 -1.96 0.53 -11.44
C GLU A 40 -2.08 2.05 -11.18
N PRO A 41 -2.97 2.81 -11.87
CA PRO A 41 -3.18 4.23 -11.54
C PRO A 41 -3.74 4.47 -10.13
N ALA A 42 -4.60 3.58 -9.63
CA ALA A 42 -5.12 3.66 -8.27
C ALA A 42 -4.02 3.38 -7.24
N ALA A 43 -3.17 2.37 -7.48
CA ALA A 43 -2.00 2.08 -6.65
C ALA A 43 -1.01 3.26 -6.61
N ALA A 44 -0.74 3.90 -7.76
CA ALA A 44 0.10 5.10 -7.81
C ALA A 44 -0.49 6.25 -6.97
N SER A 45 -1.81 6.48 -7.05
CA SER A 45 -2.51 7.50 -6.26
C SER A 45 -2.47 7.21 -4.75
N LEU A 46 -2.56 5.93 -4.37
CA LEU A 46 -2.40 5.49 -2.99
C LEU A 46 -0.96 5.69 -2.49
N LEU A 47 0.06 5.41 -3.30
CA LEU A 47 1.47 5.61 -2.93
C LEU A 47 1.83 7.07 -2.68
N MET A 48 1.14 8.03 -3.29
CA MET A 48 1.36 9.45 -3.01
C MET A 48 1.09 9.83 -1.54
N GLN A 49 0.41 8.97 -0.77
CA GLN A 49 0.15 9.19 0.66
C GLN A 49 1.35 8.92 1.57
N VAL A 50 2.39 8.23 1.08
CA VAL A 50 3.53 7.75 1.88
C VAL A 50 4.60 8.83 2.08
N GLY A 51 4.61 9.87 1.25
CA GLY A 51 5.67 10.88 1.24
C GLY A 51 6.96 10.40 0.57
N PRO A 52 8.00 11.23 0.48
CA PRO A 52 9.29 10.83 -0.07
C PRO A 52 9.95 9.75 0.80
N ALA A 53 10.72 8.88 0.15
CA ALA A 53 11.57 7.88 0.79
C ALA A 53 12.77 8.51 1.50
#